data_AF-A0A3B8TKY8-F1
#
_entry.id   AF-A0A3B8TKY8-F1
#
_cell.length_a   1.000
_cell.length_b   1.000
_cell.length_c   1.000
_cell.angle_alpha   90.00
_cell.angle_beta   90.00
_cell.angle_gamma   90.00
#
_symmetry.space_group_name_H-M   'P 1'
#
loop_
_entity.id
_entity.type
_entity.pdbx_description
1 polymer ?
#
loop_
_entity_poly.entity_id
_entity_poly.type
_entity_poly.pdbx_seq_one_letter_code
_entity_poly.pdbx_strand_id
1 'polypeptide(L)' 'IAYDDTSDTKLSIVSKSFLGPNYLYELALEDGQRVPCLTHSHIDIPVGDELPVRFDLRHVVIFNAE' A
#
# COMPACT_ATOMS: atom_id res chain seq x y z
N ILE A 1 -5.46 -2.70 1.77
CA ILE A 1 -4.73 -2.66 0.49
C ILE A 1 -3.68 -3.76 0.52
N ALA A 2 -3.50 -4.47 -0.57
CA ALA A 2 -2.54 -5.56 -0.67
C ALA A 2 -1.69 -5.40 -1.93
N TYR A 3 -0.42 -5.79 -1.85
CA TYR A 3 0.45 -5.87 -3.02
C TYR A 3 -0.06 -6.92 -4.01
N ASP A 4 -0.02 -6.58 -5.30
CA ASP A 4 -0.38 -7.45 -6.40
C ASP A 4 0.45 -7.03 -7.60
N ASP A 5 1.41 -7.86 -8.01
CA ASP A 5 2.37 -7.56 -9.07
C ASP A 5 1.72 -7.48 -10.45
N THR A 6 0.50 -8.01 -10.59
CA THR A 6 -0.30 -7.96 -11.82
C THR A 6 -1.30 -6.81 -11.86
N SER A 7 -1.40 -6.00 -10.80
CA SER A 7 -2.36 -4.91 -10.73
C SER A 7 -1.92 -3.69 -11.57
N ASP A 8 -2.86 -3.14 -12.35
CA ASP A 8 -2.69 -1.87 -13.04
C ASP A 8 -2.78 -0.67 -12.09
N THR A 9 -3.40 -0.83 -10.92
CA THR A 9 -3.47 0.22 -9.90
C THR A 9 -2.14 0.30 -9.16
N LYS A 10 -1.48 1.45 -9.25
CA LYS A 10 -0.22 1.72 -8.55
C LYS A 10 -0.36 2.96 -7.69
N LEU A 11 0.22 2.93 -6.50
CA LEU A 11 0.23 4.06 -5.58
C LEU A 11 1.67 4.45 -5.25
N SER A 12 1.92 5.75 -5.14
CA SER A 12 3.26 6.27 -4.83
C SER A 12 3.67 5.91 -3.41
N ILE A 13 4.89 5.43 -3.25
CA ILE A 13 5.48 5.08 -1.97
C ILE A 13 5.97 6.35 -1.27
N VAL A 14 5.35 6.68 -0.14
CA VAL A 14 5.71 7.85 0.68
C VAL A 14 6.77 7.50 1.73
N SER A 15 6.66 6.32 2.33
CA SER A 15 7.66 5.83 3.27
C SER A 15 7.68 4.29 3.31
N LYS A 16 8.76 3.76 3.88
CA LYS A 16 9.04 2.32 3.95
C LYS A 16 9.74 1.98 5.26
N SER A 17 9.23 0.99 5.97
CA SER A 17 9.80 0.48 7.22
C SER A 17 10.07 -1.02 7.12
N PHE A 18 11.30 -1.45 7.45
CA PHE A 18 11.66 -2.87 7.54
C PHE A 18 11.18 -3.45 8.86
N LEU A 19 10.40 -4.53 8.80
CA LEU A 19 9.83 -5.23 9.96
C LEU A 19 10.31 -6.68 10.04
N GLY A 20 11.52 -7.00 9.58
CA GLY A 20 12.06 -8.36 9.54
C GLY A 20 11.68 -9.09 8.25
N PRO A 21 10.74 -10.05 8.26
CA PRO A 21 10.34 -10.74 7.03
C PRO A 21 9.45 -9.88 6.11
N ASN A 22 9.13 -8.65 6.50
CA ASN A 22 8.17 -7.79 5.81
C ASN A 22 8.68 -6.35 5.66
N TYR A 23 8.13 -5.64 4.68
CA TYR A 23 8.12 -4.18 4.62
C TYR A 23 6.70 -3.66 4.88
N LEU A 24 6.60 -2.64 5.72
CA LEU A 24 5.40 -1.80 5.80
C LEU A 24 5.63 -0.55 4.96
N TYR A 25 4.84 -0.43 3.90
CA TYR A 25 4.79 0.73 3.03
C TYR A 25 3.65 1.64 3.43
N GLU A 26 3.90 2.95 3.42
CA GLU A 26 2.85 3.98 3.42
C GLU A 26 2.71 4.49 1.99
N LEU A 27 1.51 4.35 1.43
CA LEU A 27 1.21 4.73 0.06
C LEU A 27 0.30 5.96 0.03
N ALA A 28 0.48 6.84 -0.95
CA ALA A 28 -0.39 7.99 -1.16
C ALA A 28 -1.57 7.63 -2.09
N LEU A 29 -2.77 8.06 -1.71
CA LEU A 29 -3.94 8.15 -2.59
C LEU A 29 -3.95 9.51 -3.30
N GLU A 30 -4.73 9.62 -4.38
CA GLU A 30 -4.85 10.86 -5.19
C GLU A 30 -5.33 12.07 -4.39
N ASP A 31 -6.13 11.84 -3.35
CA ASP A 31 -6.65 12.88 -2.44
C ASP A 31 -5.68 13.26 -1.31
N GLY A 32 -4.47 12.70 -1.31
CA GLY A 32 -3.42 12.93 -0.33
C GLY A 32 -3.55 12.10 0.95
N GLN A 33 -4.58 11.25 1.07
CA GLN A 33 -4.66 10.27 2.15
C GLN A 33 -3.50 9.27 2.06
N ARG A 34 -3.14 8.69 3.21
CA ARG A 34 -2.11 7.67 3.30
C ARG A 34 -2.67 6.37 3.80
N VAL A 35 -2.24 5.29 3.18
CA VAL A 35 -2.76 3.95 3.42
C VAL A 35 -1.62 2.95 3.57
N PRO A 36 -1.67 2.09 4.62
CA PRO A 36 -0.63 1.10 4.84
C PRO A 36 -0.77 -0.08 3.87
N CYS A 37 0.37 -0.62 3.43
CA CYS A 37 0.46 -1.87 2.69
C CYS A 37 1.62 -2.71 3.22
N LEU A 38 1.30 -3.89 3.77
CA LEU A 38 2.30 -4.84 4.24
C LEU A 38 2.67 -5.80 3.09
N THR A 39 3.97 -5.99 2.87
CA THR A 39 4.52 -6.89 1.85
C THR A 39 5.62 -7.75 2.44
N HIS A 40 6.00 -8.82 1.76
CA HIS A 40 7.21 -9.57 2.11
C HIS A 40 8.46 -8.75 1.84
N SER A 41 9.53 -8.96 2.62
CA SER A 41 10.76 -8.17 2.53
C SER A 41 11.53 -8.35 1.21
N HIS A 42 11.24 -9.38 0.41
CA HIS A 42 11.83 -9.51 -0.94
C HIS A 42 11.20 -8.55 -1.96
N ILE A 43 10.06 -7.92 -1.63
CA ILE A 43 9.48 -6.82 -2.40
C ILE A 43 10.15 -5.53 -1.91
N ASP A 44 11.31 -5.23 -2.49
CA ASP A 44 12.19 -4.13 -2.06
C ASP A 44 12.15 -2.95 -3.04
N ILE A 45 11.01 -2.29 -3.14
CA ILE A 45 10.83 -1.07 -3.98
C ILE A 45 11.20 0.18 -3.17
N PRO A 46 11.97 1.14 -3.73
CA PRO A 46 12.39 2.36 -3.03
C PRO A 46 11.24 3.37 -2.83
N VAL A 47 11.45 4.31 -1.90
CA VAL A 47 10.54 5.46 -1.70
C VAL A 47 10.61 6.39 -2.91
N GLY A 48 9.46 6.90 -3.35
CA GLY A 48 9.34 7.74 -4.55
C GLY A 48 8.87 6.98 -5.80
N ASP A 49 9.03 5.66 -5.82
CA ASP A 49 8.48 4.78 -6.86
C ASP A 49 7.01 4.41 -6.55
N GLU A 50 6.39 3.62 -7.42
CA GLU A 50 5.01 3.16 -7.27
C GLU A 50 4.95 1.68 -6.92
N LEU A 51 4.05 1.33 -6.00
CA LEU A 51 3.74 -0.05 -5.63
C LEU A 51 2.44 -0.49 -6.32
N PRO A 52 2.44 -1.55 -7.15
CA PRO A 52 1.21 -2.10 -7.69
C PRO A 52 0.41 -2.79 -6.58
N VAL A 53 -0.86 -2.43 -6.45
CA VAL A 53 -1.72 -2.84 -5.34
C VAL A 53 -3.14 -3.12 -5.78
N ARG A 54 -3.83 -3.92 -4.99
CA ARG A 54 -5.25 -4.18 -5.08
C ARG A 54 -5.98 -3.73 -3.81
N PHE A 55 -7.16 -3.15 -3.98
CA PHE A 55 -8.10 -2.94 -2.89
C PHE A 55 -8.81 -4.25 -2.57
N ASP A 56 -8.43 -4.89 -1.47
CA ASP A 56 -9.15 -6.07 -0.96
C ASP A 56 -10.43 -5.61 -0.26
N LEU A 57 -11.54 -5.61 -1.01
CA LEU A 57 -12.83 -5.12 -0.51
C LEU A 57 -13.53 -6.10 0.45
N ARG A 58 -12.97 -7.28 0.71
CA ARG A 58 -13.59 -8.28 1.60
C ARG A 58 -13.64 -7.85 3.07
N HIS A 59 -12.74 -6.95 3.48
CA HIS A 59 -12.59 -6.51 4.87
C HIS A 59 -12.74 -4.99 5.01
N VAL A 60 -13.64 -4.39 4.24
CA VAL A 60 -13.89 -2.94 4.28
C VAL A 60 -14.88 -2.62 5.40
N VAL A 61 -14.54 -1.62 6.20
CA VAL A 61 -15.43 -1.01 7.18
C VAL A 61 -15.80 0.38 6.65
N ILE A 62 -17.09 0.65 6.50
CA ILE A 62 -17.61 1.93 6.03
C ILE A 62 -18.22 2.66 7.23
N PHE A 63 -17.84 3.92 7.42
CA PHE A 63 -18.42 4.81 8.41
C PHE A 63 -19.27 5.86 7.69
N ASN A 64 -20.42 6.21 8.29
CA ASN A 64 -21.22 7.33 7.80
C ASN A 64 -20.57 8.65 8.23
N ALA A 65 -20.67 9.67 7.38
CA ALA A 65 -20.33 11.04 7.74
C ALA A 65 -21.52 11.65 8.52
N GLU A 66 -21.65 11.32 9.80
CA GLU A 66 -22.50 12.05 10.75
C GLU A 66 -21.68 13.09 11.53
#